data_AF-A0A8S3Y9R5-F1
#
_entry.id   AF-A0A8S3Y9R5-F1
#
_cell.length_a   1.000
_cell.length_b   1.000
_cell.length_c   1.000
_cell.angle_alpha   90.00
_cell.angle_beta   90.00
_cell.angle_gamma   90.00
#
_symmetry.space_group_name_H-M   'P 1'
#
loop_
_entity.id
_entity.type
_entity.pdbx_description
1 polymer ?
#
loop_
_entity_poly.entity_id
_entity_poly.type
_entity_poly.pdbx_seq_one_letter_code
_entity_poly.pdbx_strand_id
1 'polypeptide(L)'
;MWTHVKRYHEKELEKDTPGTSSADGGPPPKKQATLEHILEKSVMYDTNDPRAKAITQTIAEQMCVDMEPFDLVNKLGFQRTIKQFCPKYKMVSRPHISENVIPDMYCRVRTKIMELLHELPHITITTDLWTSDASSSVNDL
;
A
#
# COMPACT_ATOMS: atom_id res chain seq x y z
N MET A 1 13.99 16.64 41.72
CA MET A 1 13.12 17.08 40.60
C MET A 1 12.15 18.19 41.02
N TRP A 2 11.42 18.04 42.14
CA TRP A 2 10.46 19.03 42.62
C TRP A 2 11.08 20.40 43.03
N THR A 3 12.32 20.39 43.51
CA THR A 3 13.07 21.60 43.88
C THR A 3 13.44 22.49 42.68
N HIS A 4 13.59 21.91 41.48
CA HIS A 4 13.92 22.65 40.26
C HIS A 4 12.70 23.44 39.74
N VAL A 5 11.53 22.80 39.78
CA VAL A 5 10.25 23.42 39.35
C VAL A 5 9.91 24.61 40.23
N LYS A 6 10.02 24.46 41.55
CA LYS A 6 9.69 25.54 42.50
C LYS A 6 10.64 26.74 42.40
N ARG A 7 11.88 26.53 41.99
CA ARG A 7 12.93 27.56 41.95
C ARG A 7 12.99 28.34 40.64
N TYR A 8 12.64 27.69 39.52
CA TYR A 8 12.79 28.29 38.19
C TYR A 8 11.46 28.50 37.44
N HIS A 9 10.39 27.85 37.88
CA HIS A 9 9.06 27.92 37.27
C HIS A 9 7.97 28.34 38.27
N GLU A 10 8.30 29.23 39.20
CA GLU A 10 7.39 29.69 40.26
C GLU A 10 6.13 30.38 39.71
N LYS A 11 6.26 31.16 38.63
CA LYS A 11 5.16 31.87 37.96
C LYS A 11 4.12 30.95 37.30
N GLU A 12 4.46 29.68 37.06
CA GLU A 12 3.56 28.69 36.48
C GLU A 12 2.69 28.01 37.56
N LEU A 13 3.07 28.09 38.84
CA LEU A 13 2.32 27.53 39.97
C LEU A 13 1.20 28.45 40.47
N GLU A 14 1.29 29.75 40.22
CA GLU A 14 0.31 30.75 40.69
C GLU A 14 -0.93 30.90 39.77
N LYS A 15 -0.90 30.32 38.57
CA LYS A 15 -1.98 30.47 37.57
C LYS A 15 -3.21 29.58 37.79
N ASP A 16 -3.19 28.68 38.77
CA ASP A 16 -4.30 27.74 39.05
C ASP A 16 -5.31 28.26 40.10
N THR A 17 -5.59 29.58 40.11
CA THR A 17 -6.79 30.10 40.80
C THR A 17 -7.89 30.40 39.77
N PRO A 18 -9.12 29.86 39.94
CA PRO A 18 -10.18 30.08 38.98
C PRO A 18 -10.73 31.50 39.12
N GLY A 19 -10.31 32.40 38.23
CA GLY A 19 -10.74 33.80 38.16
C GLY A 19 -11.08 34.23 36.73
N THR A 20 -12.29 34.76 36.59
CA THR A 20 -13.03 35.20 35.40
C THR A 20 -12.30 36.11 34.38
N SER A 21 -12.50 35.78 33.09
CA SER A 21 -12.50 36.57 31.84
C SER A 21 -11.37 37.55 31.51
N SER A 22 -10.73 37.33 30.34
CA SER A 22 -10.64 38.32 29.24
C SER A 22 -10.16 37.67 27.94
N ALA A 23 -10.70 38.15 26.82
CA ALA A 23 -10.38 37.74 25.48
C ALA A 23 -8.95 38.16 25.10
N ASP A 24 -8.10 37.20 24.73
CA ASP A 24 -6.85 37.47 24.03
C ASP A 24 -6.59 36.36 23.00
N GLY A 25 -6.29 36.77 21.77
CA GLY A 25 -6.19 35.94 20.57
C GLY A 25 -4.89 35.13 20.50
N GLY A 26 -4.55 34.42 21.57
CA GLY A 26 -3.42 33.50 21.60
C GLY A 26 -3.60 32.34 20.60
N PRO A 27 -2.53 31.85 19.96
CA PRO A 27 -2.62 30.70 19.07
C PRO A 27 -3.25 29.53 19.84
N PRO A 28 -4.17 28.77 19.20
CA PRO A 28 -4.92 27.74 19.90
C PRO A 28 -3.97 26.76 20.61
N PRO A 29 -4.27 26.34 21.84
CA PRO A 29 -3.42 25.41 22.57
C PRO A 29 -3.22 24.16 21.72
N LYS A 30 -1.96 23.77 21.52
CA LYS A 30 -1.59 22.57 20.78
C LYS A 30 -2.19 21.36 21.50
N LYS A 31 -3.34 20.87 21.03
CA LYS A 31 -4.00 19.69 21.58
C LYS A 31 -3.10 18.49 21.37
N GLN A 32 -2.66 17.87 22.46
CA GLN A 32 -1.92 16.61 22.42
C GLN A 32 -2.81 15.54 21.79
N ALA A 33 -2.27 14.80 20.82
CA ALA A 33 -2.95 13.65 20.23
C ALA A 33 -3.22 12.60 21.31
N THR A 34 -4.43 12.04 21.33
CA THR A 34 -4.77 10.98 22.28
C THR A 34 -4.06 9.68 21.91
N LEU A 35 -3.94 8.76 22.87
CA LEU A 35 -3.29 7.47 22.64
C LEU A 35 -4.02 6.66 21.56
N GLU A 36 -5.35 6.74 21.53
CA GLU A 36 -6.19 6.09 20.53
C GLU A 36 -5.86 6.61 19.13
N HIS A 37 -5.70 7.94 18.98
CA HIS A 37 -5.37 8.55 17.70
C HIS A 37 -3.98 8.17 17.18
N ILE A 38 -3.01 7.99 18.09
CA ILE A 38 -1.66 7.52 17.74
C ILE A 38 -1.70 6.05 17.32
N LEU A 39 -2.45 5.23 18.06
CA LEU A 39 -2.61 3.81 17.75
C LEU A 39 -3.27 3.61 16.38
N GLU A 40 -4.36 4.31 16.09
CA GLU A 40 -5.03 4.27 14.78
C GLU A 40 -4.11 4.64 13.60
N LYS A 41 -3.15 5.54 13.81
CA LYS A 41 -2.16 5.90 12.80
C LYS A 41 -1.10 4.83 12.59
N SER A 42 -0.83 4.01 13.61
CA SER A 42 0.20 2.96 13.58
C SER A 42 -0.29 1.62 13.00
N VAL A 43 -1.61 1.40 12.92
CA VAL A 43 -2.19 0.13 12.48
C VAL A 43 -2.09 0.00 10.95
N MET A 44 -1.37 -1.03 10.51
CA MET A 44 -1.35 -1.46 9.11
C MET A 44 -2.67 -2.12 8.73
N TYR A 45 -2.99 -2.09 7.44
CA TYR A 45 -4.13 -2.87 6.93
C TYR A 45 -3.91 -4.36 7.17
N ASP A 46 -4.98 -5.02 7.60
CA ASP A 46 -5.02 -6.49 7.60
C ASP A 46 -4.99 -7.02 6.16
N THR A 47 -4.54 -8.27 6.00
CA THR A 47 -4.50 -8.96 4.71
C THR A 47 -5.88 -9.03 4.05
N ASN A 48 -6.95 -9.11 4.85
CA ASN A 48 -8.32 -9.15 4.36
C ASN A 48 -8.98 -7.78 4.17
N ASP A 49 -8.30 -6.69 4.53
CA ASP A 49 -8.81 -5.34 4.36
C ASP A 49 -9.10 -5.05 2.87
N PRO A 50 -10.31 -4.58 2.52
CA PRO A 50 -10.66 -4.27 1.13
C PRO A 50 -9.69 -3.30 0.45
N ARG A 51 -9.11 -2.36 1.21
CA ARG A 51 -8.13 -1.39 0.67
C ARG A 51 -6.81 -2.05 0.35
N ALA A 52 -6.34 -2.96 1.21
CA ALA A 52 -5.13 -3.72 0.93
C ALA A 52 -5.30 -4.61 -0.32
N LYS A 53 -6.45 -5.28 -0.44
CA LYS A 53 -6.79 -6.06 -1.65
C LYS A 53 -6.82 -5.18 -2.90
N ALA A 54 -7.45 -4.00 -2.84
CA ALA A 54 -7.49 -3.07 -3.97
C ALA A 54 -6.10 -2.60 -4.41
N ILE A 55 -5.21 -2.28 -3.46
CA ILE A 55 -3.83 -1.89 -3.77
C ILE A 55 -3.07 -3.07 -4.39
N THR A 56 -3.15 -4.27 -3.81
CA THR A 56 -2.52 -5.48 -4.37
C THR A 56 -3.00 -5.76 -5.79
N GLN A 57 -4.31 -5.62 -6.03
CA GLN A 57 -4.92 -5.79 -7.35
C GLN A 57 -4.40 -4.77 -8.37
N THR A 58 -4.25 -3.51 -7.96
CA THR A 58 -3.72 -2.43 -8.81
C THR A 58 -2.25 -2.68 -9.17
N ILE A 59 -1.44 -3.16 -8.22
CA ILE A 59 -0.05 -3.53 -8.47
C ILE A 59 0.03 -4.69 -9.48
N ALA A 60 -0.79 -5.73 -9.30
CA ALA A 60 -0.83 -6.86 -10.22
C ALA A 60 -1.29 -6.44 -11.63
N GLU A 61 -2.27 -5.53 -11.72
CA GLU A 61 -2.72 -4.96 -12.99
C GLU A 61 -1.60 -4.20 -13.69
N GLN A 62 -0.88 -3.32 -12.99
CA GLN A 62 0.29 -2.64 -13.54
C GLN A 62 1.29 -3.65 -14.11
N MET A 63 1.57 -4.73 -13.38
CA MET A 63 2.52 -5.74 -13.83
C MET A 63 2.07 -6.46 -15.10
N CYS A 64 0.78 -6.75 -15.24
CA CYS A 64 0.23 -7.38 -16.43
C CYS A 64 0.16 -6.43 -17.63
N VAL A 65 -0.23 -5.17 -17.41
CA VAL A 65 -0.36 -4.17 -18.48
C VAL A 65 1.01 -3.76 -19.01
N ASP A 66 1.97 -3.52 -18.12
CA ASP A 66 3.31 -3.03 -18.46
C ASP A 66 4.33 -4.16 -18.66
N MET A 67 3.91 -5.43 -18.57
CA MET A 67 4.76 -6.62 -18.68
C MET A 67 5.96 -6.62 -17.72
N GLU A 68 5.75 -6.10 -16.51
CA GLU A 68 6.79 -5.99 -15.49
C GLU A 68 7.13 -7.35 -14.86
N PRO A 69 8.40 -7.60 -14.50
CA PRO A 69 8.78 -8.83 -13.83
C PRO A 69 8.13 -8.94 -12.45
N PHE A 70 7.86 -10.18 -12.01
CA PHE A 70 7.31 -10.43 -10.69
C PHE A 70 8.16 -9.91 -9.52
N ASP A 71 9.44 -9.65 -9.78
CA ASP A 71 10.36 -9.07 -8.82
C ASP A 71 10.13 -7.57 -8.55
N LEU A 72 9.23 -6.90 -9.27
CA LEU A 72 8.88 -5.48 -9.06
C LEU A 72 8.54 -5.19 -7.59
N VAL A 73 7.77 -6.07 -6.94
CA VAL A 73 7.35 -5.91 -5.53
C VAL A 73 8.52 -5.98 -4.54
N ASN A 74 9.65 -6.54 -4.94
CA ASN A 74 10.88 -6.59 -4.14
C ASN A 74 11.82 -5.38 -4.40
N LYS A 75 11.57 -4.59 -5.45
CA LYS A 75 12.42 -3.43 -5.78
C LYS A 75 12.27 -2.36 -4.71
N LEU A 76 13.40 -1.96 -4.10
CA LEU A 76 13.43 -0.96 -3.03
C LEU A 76 12.82 0.39 -3.43
N GLY A 77 13.06 0.85 -4.65
CA GLY A 77 12.48 2.11 -5.15
C GLY A 77 10.95 2.04 -5.24
N PHE A 78 10.42 0.92 -5.73
CA PHE A 78 8.99 0.68 -5.81
C PHE A 78 8.36 0.60 -4.41
N GLN A 79 8.96 -0.17 -3.49
CA GLN A 79 8.50 -0.26 -2.10
C GLN A 79 8.45 1.09 -1.39
N ARG A 80 9.47 1.94 -1.59
CA ARG A 80 9.48 3.31 -1.04
C ARG A 80 8.36 4.15 -1.62
N THR A 81 8.12 4.05 -2.92
CA THR A 81 7.05 4.76 -3.63
C THR A 81 5.68 4.35 -3.09
N ILE A 82 5.40 3.05 -3.00
CA ILE A 82 4.13 2.55 -2.45
C ILE A 82 3.97 2.95 -0.98
N LYS A 83 5.02 2.89 -0.16
CA LYS A 83 4.96 3.32 1.24
C LYS A 83 4.64 4.82 1.38
N GLN A 84 5.12 5.65 0.46
CA GLN A 84 4.84 7.09 0.47
C GLN A 84 3.37 7.39 0.19
N PHE A 85 2.75 6.69 -0.78
CA PHE A 85 1.35 6.90 -1.14
C PHE A 85 0.36 6.13 -0.25
N CYS A 86 0.75 4.93 0.16
CA CYS A 86 -0.08 3.97 0.90
C CYS A 86 0.64 3.52 2.19
N PRO A 87 0.83 4.40 3.18
CA PRO A 87 1.69 4.13 4.34
C PRO A 87 1.20 2.99 5.24
N LYS A 88 -0.09 2.66 5.19
CA LYS A 88 -0.72 1.56 5.95
C LYS A 88 -0.70 0.23 5.21
N TYR A 89 -0.29 0.21 3.95
CA TYR A 89 -0.25 -1.01 3.14
C TYR A 89 1.04 -1.79 3.41
N LYS A 90 0.89 -3.09 3.70
CA LYS A 90 2.02 -4.02 3.76
C LYS A 90 2.27 -4.55 2.35
N MET A 91 3.52 -4.41 1.88
CA MET A 91 3.90 -4.90 0.57
C MET A 91 3.59 -6.40 0.42
N VAL A 92 2.98 -6.75 -0.70
CA VAL A 92 2.69 -8.13 -1.09
C VAL A 92 3.98 -8.89 -1.46
N SER A 93 4.00 -10.19 -1.21
CA SER A 93 5.13 -11.04 -1.58
C SER A 93 5.06 -11.45 -3.06
N ARG A 94 6.22 -11.64 -3.69
CA ARG A 94 6.33 -12.13 -5.06
C ARG A 94 5.56 -13.45 -5.28
N PRO A 95 5.68 -14.49 -4.41
CA PRO A 95 4.91 -15.73 -4.59
C PRO A 95 3.40 -15.49 -4.58
N HIS A 96 2.89 -14.62 -3.69
CA HIS A 96 1.45 -14.34 -3.64
C HIS A 96 0.94 -13.70 -4.94
N ILE A 97 1.73 -12.81 -5.54
CA ILE A 97 1.41 -12.23 -6.86
C ILE A 97 1.39 -13.32 -7.93
N SER A 98 2.44 -14.13 -8.04
CA SER A 98 2.60 -15.10 -9.13
C SER A 98 1.69 -16.33 -9.01
N GLU A 99 1.37 -16.76 -7.79
CA GLU A 99 0.67 -18.02 -7.53
C GLU A 99 -0.82 -17.82 -7.16
N ASN A 100 -1.23 -16.60 -6.79
CA ASN A 100 -2.62 -16.34 -6.40
C ASN A 100 -3.24 -15.19 -7.20
N VAL A 101 -2.69 -13.98 -7.11
CA VAL A 101 -3.37 -12.77 -7.61
C VAL A 101 -3.46 -12.78 -9.14
N ILE A 102 -2.33 -12.96 -9.84
CA ILE A 102 -2.32 -12.96 -11.32
C ILE A 102 -3.07 -14.16 -11.90
N PRO A 103 -2.92 -15.40 -11.37
CA PRO A 103 -3.74 -16.52 -11.83
C PRO A 103 -5.25 -16.29 -11.68
N ASP A 104 -5.72 -15.69 -10.58
CA ASP A 104 -7.14 -15.33 -10.41
C ASP A 104 -7.59 -14.29 -11.45
N MET A 105 -6.79 -13.25 -11.68
CA MET A 105 -7.04 -12.25 -12.72
C MET A 105 -7.15 -12.87 -14.10
N TYR A 106 -6.22 -13.77 -14.45
CA TYR A 106 -6.24 -14.50 -15.71
C TYR A 106 -7.53 -15.30 -15.86
N CYS A 107 -7.93 -16.07 -14.84
CA CYS A 107 -9.16 -16.85 -14.87
C CYS A 107 -10.39 -15.96 -15.15
N ARG A 108 -10.47 -14.79 -14.51
CA ARG A 108 -11.57 -13.83 -14.73
C ARG A 108 -11.59 -13.29 -16.16
N VAL A 109 -10.45 -12.82 -16.66
CA VAL A 109 -10.33 -12.27 -18.02
C VAL A 109 -10.60 -13.36 -19.07
N ARG A 110 -10.01 -14.55 -18.92
CA ARG A 110 -10.24 -15.71 -19.77
C ARG A 110 -11.72 -16.07 -19.82
N THR A 111 -12.38 -16.15 -18.67
CA THR A 111 -13.82 -16.47 -18.60
C THR A 111 -14.62 -15.44 -19.39
N LYS A 112 -14.32 -14.15 -19.21
CA LYS A 112 -15.01 -13.09 -19.94
C LYS A 112 -14.78 -13.16 -21.45
N ILE A 113 -13.55 -13.42 -21.87
CA ILE A 113 -13.22 -13.61 -23.29
C ILE A 113 -13.97 -14.81 -23.86
N MET A 114 -14.01 -15.94 -23.15
CA MET A 114 -14.73 -17.13 -23.60
C MET A 114 -16.23 -16.87 -23.74
N GLU A 115 -16.86 -16.17 -22.80
CA GLU A 115 -18.27 -15.75 -22.93
C GLU A 115 -18.49 -14.95 -24.21
N LEU A 116 -17.65 -13.96 -24.49
CA LEU A 116 -17.75 -13.14 -25.70
C LEU A 116 -17.54 -13.96 -26.97
N LEU A 117 -16.59 -14.89 -26.97
CA LEU A 117 -16.33 -15.77 -28.12
C LEU A 117 -17.51 -16.71 -28.41
N HIS A 118 -18.21 -17.20 -27.38
CA HIS A 118 -19.38 -18.06 -27.54
C HIS A 118 -20.56 -17.34 -28.21
N GLU A 119 -20.64 -16.02 -28.09
CA GLU A 119 -21.71 -15.20 -28.69
C GLU A 119 -21.43 -14.84 -30.16
N LEU A 120 -20.20 -15.04 -30.66
CA LEU A 120 -19.81 -14.64 -32.01
C LEU A 120 -20.09 -15.75 -33.04
N PRO A 121 -20.77 -15.45 -34.17
CA PRO A 121 -21.08 -16.45 -35.20
C PRO A 121 -19.84 -16.87 -36.01
N HIS A 122 -18.84 -16.00 -36.10
CA HIS A 122 -17.62 -16.22 -36.87
C HIS A 122 -16.42 -15.65 -36.11
N ILE A 123 -15.31 -16.40 -36.07
CA ILE A 123 -14.06 -16.01 -35.42
C ILE A 123 -12.93 -16.25 -36.42
N THR A 124 -12.00 -15.31 -36.54
CA THR A 124 -10.74 -15.50 -37.26
C THR A 124 -9.60 -15.44 -36.26
N ILE A 125 -8.74 -16.47 -36.25
CA ILE A 125 -7.59 -16.58 -35.36
C ILE A 125 -6.33 -16.51 -36.21
N THR A 126 -5.45 -15.56 -35.89
CA THR A 126 -4.12 -15.47 -36.49
C THR A 126 -3.09 -15.85 -35.44
N THR A 127 -2.24 -16.81 -35.75
CA THR A 127 -1.15 -17.24 -34.87
C THR A 127 0.18 -16.83 -35.51
N ASP A 128 1.01 -16.13 -34.75
CA ASP A 128 2.39 -15.83 -35.13
C ASP A 128 3.32 -16.93 -34.60
N LEU A 129 4.22 -17.44 -35.44
CA LEU A 129 5.20 -18.47 -35.10
C LEU A 129 6.60 -17.92 -35.39
N TRP A 130 7.42 -17.80 -34.34
CA TRP A 130 8.82 -17.45 -34.45
C TRP A 130 9.69 -18.44 -33.67
N THR A 131 10.90 -18.71 -34.19
CA THR A 131 11.91 -19.57 -33.56
C THR A 131 13.11 -18.72 -33.15
N SER A 132 13.58 -18.91 -31.92
CA SER A 132 14.76 -18.23 -31.35
C SER A 132 15.81 -19.23 -30.89
N ASP A 133 17.08 -18.96 -31.16
CA ASP A 133 18.21 -19.79 -30.70
C ASP A 133 18.71 -19.41 -29.29
N ALA A 134 18.04 -18.49 -28.59
CA ALA A 134 18.51 -17.93 -27.31
C ALA A 134 18.49 -18.91 -26.09
N SER A 135 18.19 -20.20 -26.29
CA SER A 135 18.13 -21.22 -25.23
C SER A 135 19.16 -22.35 -25.37
N SER A 136 20.21 -22.21 -26.19
CA SER A 136 21.33 -23.15 -26.20
C SER A 136 22.34 -22.81 -25.09
N SER A 137 21.96 -23.03 -23.84
CA SER A 137 22.91 -23.21 -22.74
C SER A 137 22.51 -24.47 -22.02
N VAL A 138 22.76 -25.59 -22.70
CA VAL A 138 22.81 -26.90 -22.05
C VAL A 138 24.07 -26.87 -21.19
N ASN A 139 23.90 -26.84 -19.86
CA ASN A 139 24.98 -27.19 -18.94
C ASN A 139 25.28 -28.68 -19.12
N ASP A 140 26.14 -29.00 -20.09
CA ASP A 140 26.81 -30.29 -20.14
C ASP A 140 28.11 -30.17 -19.34
N LEU A 141 28.10 -30.72 -18.12
CA LEU A 141 29.27 -31.17 -17.36
C LEU A 141 29.33 -32.69 -17.42
#